data_AF-A0A956BXE7-F1
#
_entry.id   AF-A0A956BXE7-F1
#
_cell.length_a   1.000
_cell.length_b   1.000
_cell.length_c   1.000
_cell.angle_alpha   90.00
_cell.angle_beta   90.00
_cell.angle_gamma   90.00
#
_symmetry.space_group_name_H-M   'P 1'
#
loop_
_entity.id
_entity.type
_entity.pdbx_description
1 polymer ?
#
loop_
_entity_poly.entity_id
_entity_poly.type
_entity_poly.pdbx_seq_one_letter_code
_entity_poly.pdbx_strand_id
1 'polypeptide(L)'
;MTSEGALGCAPPRDGSEGAQVEAESRRWEDLDHDARMAVMSTEVLPAARRLFQGFDAERYSSVTCATCHGEDGAERAWAMPNPSLYALYPTGSAEQQAMVRDYPEMVRFMHNHLVPEMRAILGAESYEESSHSGFACFSCHPRGGE
;
A
#
# COMPACT_ATOMS: atom_id res chain seq x y z
N MET A 1 65.45 19.43 18.01
CA MET A 1 64.50 19.39 19.14
C MET A 1 63.13 19.84 18.62
N THR A 2 62.08 19.05 18.90
CA THR A 2 60.64 19.39 19.07
C THR A 2 59.93 20.22 17.97
N SER A 3 58.98 19.70 17.18
CA SER A 3 57.61 19.22 17.47
C SER A 3 56.54 20.33 17.53
N GLU A 4 55.42 20.06 16.85
CA GLU A 4 54.04 20.66 16.95
C GLU A 4 53.81 22.07 16.36
N GLY A 5 52.68 22.42 15.72
CA GLY A 5 51.37 21.78 15.56
C GLY A 5 50.48 22.59 14.56
N ALA A 6 49.30 22.03 14.25
CA ALA A 6 48.41 22.31 13.12
C ALA A 6 47.50 23.56 13.22
N LEU A 7 46.64 23.72 12.17
CA LEU A 7 45.40 24.53 11.99
C LEU A 7 45.60 25.74 11.04
N GLY A 8 44.87 25.95 9.93
CA GLY A 8 43.64 25.38 9.39
C GLY A 8 43.20 26.19 8.15
N CYS A 9 41.95 26.00 7.73
CA CYS A 9 41.20 26.64 6.63
C CYS A 9 41.19 25.91 5.27
N ALA A 10 40.27 24.93 5.17
CA ALA A 10 39.69 24.49 3.91
C ALA A 10 38.55 25.45 3.47
N PRO A 11 38.29 25.63 2.16
CA PRO A 11 37.14 26.38 1.66
C PRO A 11 35.83 25.57 1.75
N PRO A 12 34.65 26.22 1.78
CA PRO A 12 33.38 25.52 1.74
C PRO A 12 33.18 24.90 0.36
N ARG A 13 32.83 23.61 0.34
CA ARG A 13 32.18 23.00 -0.83
C ARG A 13 30.68 23.21 -0.63
N ASP A 14 30.14 24.12 -1.43
CA ASP A 14 28.72 24.15 -1.77
C ASP A 14 28.45 22.87 -2.58
N GLY A 15 27.91 21.88 -1.89
CA GLY A 15 27.41 20.64 -2.45
C GLY A 15 25.91 20.64 -2.23
N SER A 16 25.17 21.09 -3.25
CA SER A 16 23.78 20.72 -3.46
C SER A 16 23.73 19.20 -3.68
N GLU A 17 23.90 18.44 -2.60
CA GLU A 17 23.50 17.05 -2.55
C GLU A 17 21.98 17.09 -2.44
N GLY A 18 21.31 16.91 -3.59
CA GLY A 18 19.91 16.56 -3.60
C GLY A 18 19.76 15.42 -2.62
N ALA A 19 18.93 15.64 -1.60
CA ALA A 19 18.56 14.62 -0.65
C ALA A 19 17.99 13.46 -1.46
N GLN A 20 18.88 12.52 -1.79
CA GLN A 20 18.58 11.11 -1.83
C GLN A 20 18.05 10.88 -0.41
N VAL A 21 16.75 11.09 -0.25
CA VAL A 21 16.01 10.45 0.82
C VAL A 21 16.14 8.99 0.43
N GLU A 22 17.26 8.41 0.84
CA GLU A 22 17.46 6.99 0.93
C GLU A 22 16.13 6.44 1.44
N ALA A 23 15.68 5.34 0.85
CA ALA A 23 14.59 4.56 1.38
C ALA A 23 14.99 3.99 2.76
N GLU A 24 15.31 4.85 3.73
CA GLU A 24 15.19 4.57 5.13
C GLU A 24 13.79 4.02 5.27
N SER A 25 13.74 2.74 5.62
CA SER A 25 12.56 1.92 5.76
C SER A 25 11.47 2.69 6.51
N ARG A 26 10.58 3.33 5.75
CA ARG A 26 9.45 4.06 6.30
C ARG A 26 8.46 3.01 6.77
N ARG A 27 8.63 2.54 8.01
CA ARG A 27 7.64 1.66 8.62
C ARG A 27 6.32 2.41 8.68
N TRP A 28 5.31 1.89 8.00
CA TRP A 28 3.97 2.49 7.91
C TRP A 28 3.38 2.87 9.28
N GLU A 29 3.68 2.06 10.29
CA GLU A 29 3.25 2.21 11.67
C GLU A 29 3.80 3.48 12.33
N ASP A 30 4.99 3.92 11.93
CA ASP A 30 5.68 5.08 12.51
C ASP A 30 5.24 6.41 11.85
N LEU A 31 4.43 6.33 10.79
CA LEU A 31 3.91 7.50 10.08
C LEU A 31 2.69 8.11 10.78
N ASP A 32 2.67 9.44 10.85
CA ASP A 32 1.47 10.19 11.19
C ASP A 32 0.46 10.23 10.02
N HIS A 33 -0.69 10.86 10.25
CA HIS A 33 -1.76 10.92 9.26
C HIS A 33 -1.32 11.61 7.95
N ASP A 34 -0.61 12.74 8.05
CA ASP A 34 -0.22 13.53 6.89
C ASP A 34 0.83 12.78 6.05
N ALA A 35 1.78 12.12 6.70
CA ALA A 35 2.75 11.28 6.02
C ALA A 35 2.11 10.05 5.36
N ARG A 36 1.11 9.42 6.00
CA ARG A 36 0.33 8.33 5.38
C ARG A 36 -0.46 8.83 4.18
N MET A 37 -1.09 10.00 4.27
CA MET A 37 -1.81 10.62 3.15
C MET A 37 -0.88 10.97 1.99
N ALA A 38 0.35 11.42 2.28
CA ALA A 38 1.37 11.63 1.27
C ALA A 38 1.69 10.33 0.52
N VAL A 39 2.05 9.25 1.23
CA VAL A 39 2.30 7.94 0.61
C VAL A 39 1.10 7.45 -0.20
N MET A 40 -0.11 7.58 0.35
CA MET A 40 -1.33 7.15 -0.32
C MET A 40 -1.55 7.87 -1.65
N SER A 41 -1.34 9.19 -1.66
CA SER A 41 -1.58 10.01 -2.85
C SER A 41 -0.45 9.96 -3.87
N THR A 42 0.81 9.81 -3.45
CA THR A 42 1.98 9.87 -4.34
C THR A 42 2.47 8.50 -4.81
N GLU A 43 2.17 7.43 -4.07
CA GLU A 43 2.71 6.09 -4.36
C GLU A 43 1.59 5.07 -4.59
N VAL A 44 0.69 4.90 -3.61
CA VAL A 44 -0.37 3.87 -3.66
C VAL A 44 -1.38 4.16 -4.77
N LEU A 45 -1.98 5.35 -4.79
CA LEU A 45 -3.03 5.67 -5.75
C LEU A 45 -2.54 5.66 -7.20
N PRO A 46 -1.35 6.19 -7.54
CA PRO A 46 -0.78 6.04 -8.87
C PRO A 46 -0.51 4.58 -9.25
N ALA A 47 0.03 3.75 -8.33
CA ALA A 47 0.27 2.34 -8.59
C ALA A 47 -1.04 1.56 -8.82
N ALA A 48 -2.03 1.77 -7.95
CA ALA A 48 -3.35 1.18 -8.08
C ALA A 48 -4.02 1.58 -9.41
N ARG A 49 -4.00 2.87 -9.78
CA ARG A 49 -4.50 3.36 -11.08
C ARG A 49 -3.88 2.59 -12.24
N ARG A 50 -2.54 2.48 -12.28
CA ARG A 50 -1.83 1.74 -13.35
C ARG A 50 -2.28 0.28 -13.42
N LEU A 51 -2.36 -0.41 -12.28
CA LEU A 51 -2.73 -1.83 -12.25
C LEU A 51 -4.18 -2.06 -12.68
N PHE A 52 -5.13 -1.30 -12.12
CA PHE A 52 -6.54 -1.43 -12.46
C PHE A 52 -6.82 -1.07 -13.92
N GLN A 53 -6.23 0.02 -14.43
CA GLN A 53 -6.39 0.41 -15.83
C GLN A 53 -5.68 -0.54 -16.79
N GLY A 54 -4.55 -1.13 -16.38
CA GLY A 54 -3.88 -2.18 -17.14
C GLY A 54 -4.69 -3.48 -17.19
N PHE A 55 -5.49 -3.77 -16.17
CA PHE A 55 -6.40 -4.91 -16.14
C PHE A 55 -7.64 -4.69 -17.00
N ASP A 56 -8.33 -3.56 -16.81
CA ASP A 56 -9.52 -3.18 -17.58
C ASP A 56 -9.70 -1.65 -17.59
N ALA A 57 -9.20 -1.00 -18.63
CA ALA A 57 -9.19 0.46 -18.73
C ALA A 57 -10.58 1.09 -18.85
N GLU A 58 -11.54 0.38 -19.45
CA GLU A 58 -12.91 0.88 -19.62
C GLU A 58 -13.62 0.88 -18.26
N ARG A 59 -13.59 -0.27 -17.57
CA ARG A 59 -14.18 -0.43 -16.24
C ARG A 59 -13.53 0.46 -15.20
N TYR A 60 -12.20 0.60 -15.25
CA TYR A 60 -11.42 1.35 -14.27
C TYR A 60 -10.89 2.69 -14.81
N SER A 61 -11.68 3.32 -15.68
CA SER A 61 -11.39 4.67 -16.17
C SER A 61 -11.27 5.72 -15.04
N SER A 62 -11.92 5.47 -13.90
CA SER A 62 -11.80 6.25 -12.68
C SER A 62 -11.45 5.36 -11.48
N VAL A 63 -10.20 5.43 -11.02
CA VAL A 63 -9.76 4.87 -9.74
C VAL A 63 -9.46 6.03 -8.82
N THR A 64 -10.07 6.10 -7.66
CA THR A 64 -9.91 7.23 -6.71
C THR A 64 -9.63 6.69 -5.31
N CYS A 65 -9.48 7.57 -4.32
CA CYS A 65 -9.40 7.17 -2.92
C CYS A 65 -10.62 6.29 -2.52
N ALA A 66 -11.81 6.64 -3.03
CA ALA A 66 -13.05 5.93 -2.72
C ALA A 66 -13.08 4.50 -3.26
N THR A 67 -12.32 4.17 -4.31
CA THR A 67 -12.20 2.79 -4.82
C THR A 67 -11.76 1.83 -3.71
N CYS A 68 -10.82 2.25 -2.86
CA CYS A 68 -10.27 1.43 -1.80
C CYS A 68 -10.82 1.74 -0.41
N HIS A 69 -11.31 2.96 -0.18
CA HIS A 69 -11.74 3.43 1.15
C HIS A 69 -13.26 3.65 1.29
N GLY A 70 -14.01 3.56 0.20
CA GLY A 70 -15.45 3.87 0.17
C GLY A 70 -15.73 5.34 -0.15
N GLU A 71 -16.94 5.61 -0.65
CA GLU A 71 -17.40 6.99 -0.87
C GLU A 71 -17.56 7.76 0.46
N ASP A 72 -17.81 7.03 1.55
CA ASP A 72 -17.82 7.49 2.95
C ASP A 72 -16.41 7.57 3.56
N GLY A 73 -15.36 7.38 2.76
CA GLY A 73 -13.98 7.31 3.23
C GLY A 73 -13.58 8.53 4.07
N ALA A 74 -13.91 9.74 3.62
CA ALA A 74 -13.59 10.96 4.38
C ALA A 74 -14.26 11.00 5.76
N GLU A 75 -15.50 10.53 5.87
CA GLU A 75 -16.26 10.47 7.14
C GLU A 75 -15.65 9.44 8.10
N ARG A 76 -15.03 8.39 7.56
CA ARG A 76 -14.34 7.34 8.30
C ARG A 76 -12.85 7.55 8.45
N ALA A 77 -12.34 8.77 8.23
CA ALA A 77 -10.91 9.07 8.26
C ALA A 77 -10.07 8.11 7.37
N TRP A 78 -10.64 7.73 6.23
CA TRP A 78 -10.09 6.80 5.25
C TRP A 78 -9.80 5.40 5.82
N ALA A 79 -10.54 4.96 6.84
CA ALA A 79 -10.36 3.65 7.44
C ALA A 79 -10.76 2.51 6.48
N MET A 80 -9.93 1.46 6.44
CA MET A 80 -10.18 0.21 5.73
C MET A 80 -10.64 -0.88 6.72
N PRO A 81 -11.37 -1.93 6.27
CA PRO A 81 -11.77 -2.22 4.90
C PRO A 81 -12.89 -1.30 4.37
N ASN A 82 -13.01 -1.19 3.05
CA ASN A 82 -14.14 -0.52 2.40
C ASN A 82 -15.38 -1.41 2.50
N PRO A 83 -16.42 -1.01 3.24
CA PRO A 83 -17.60 -1.83 3.50
C PRO A 83 -18.44 -2.08 2.24
N SER A 84 -18.26 -1.28 1.18
CA SER A 84 -18.96 -1.43 -0.10
C SER A 84 -18.28 -2.41 -1.06
N LEU A 85 -17.08 -2.91 -0.74
CA LEU A 85 -16.47 -3.97 -1.54
C LEU A 85 -17.16 -5.32 -1.30
N TYR A 86 -17.06 -6.21 -2.29
CA TYR A 86 -17.56 -7.57 -2.19
C TYR A 86 -16.98 -8.26 -0.94
N ALA A 87 -17.86 -8.76 -0.06
CA ALA A 87 -17.45 -9.46 1.14
C ALA A 87 -16.77 -10.78 0.78
N LEU A 88 -15.56 -10.99 1.31
CA LEU A 88 -14.81 -12.21 1.07
C LEU A 88 -15.10 -13.22 2.17
N TYR A 89 -15.08 -14.50 1.82
CA TYR A 89 -15.35 -15.59 2.74
C TYR A 89 -14.08 -16.40 3.01
N PRO A 90 -13.98 -17.11 4.14
CA PRO A 90 -12.81 -17.90 4.47
C PRO A 90 -12.44 -18.90 3.37
N THR A 91 -11.15 -19.14 3.21
CA THR A 91 -10.61 -20.13 2.26
C THR A 91 -11.26 -21.49 2.50
N GLY A 92 -11.76 -22.12 1.43
CA GLY A 92 -12.41 -23.43 1.49
C GLY A 92 -13.93 -23.39 1.71
N SER A 93 -14.51 -22.23 2.05
CA SER A 93 -15.97 -22.06 2.05
C SER A 93 -16.58 -22.20 0.64
N ALA A 94 -17.86 -22.53 0.56
CA ALA A 94 -18.55 -22.66 -0.72
C ALA A 94 -18.63 -21.31 -1.47
N GLU A 95 -18.77 -20.22 -0.72
CA GLU A 95 -18.83 -18.85 -1.21
C GLU A 95 -17.48 -18.39 -1.76
N GLN A 96 -16.37 -18.73 -1.10
CA GLN A 96 -15.03 -18.46 -1.62
C GLN A 96 -14.76 -19.27 -2.90
N GLN A 97 -15.16 -20.54 -2.93
CA GLN A 97 -15.03 -21.37 -4.13
C GLN A 97 -15.88 -20.82 -5.29
N ALA A 98 -17.09 -20.34 -5.01
CA ALA A 98 -17.95 -19.70 -6.00
C ALA A 98 -17.31 -18.44 -6.58
N MET A 99 -16.74 -17.57 -5.73
CA MET A 99 -16.02 -16.36 -6.17
C MET A 99 -14.86 -16.69 -7.11
N VAL A 100 -14.04 -17.69 -6.76
CA VAL A 100 -12.91 -18.12 -7.61
C VAL A 100 -13.38 -18.67 -8.95
N ARG A 101 -14.48 -19.42 -8.96
CA ARG A 101 -15.08 -19.99 -10.18
C ARG A 101 -15.69 -18.90 -11.06
N ASP A 102 -16.42 -17.96 -10.48
CA ASP A 102 -17.25 -16.99 -11.21
C ASP A 102 -16.45 -15.75 -11.63
N TYR A 103 -15.40 -15.38 -10.88
CA TYR A 103 -14.55 -14.21 -11.15
C TYR A 103 -13.04 -14.54 -11.15
N PRO A 104 -12.59 -15.55 -11.92
CA PRO A 104 -11.22 -16.06 -11.82
C PRO A 104 -10.17 -15.01 -12.21
N GLU A 105 -10.44 -14.19 -13.23
CA GLU A 105 -9.53 -13.13 -13.67
C GLU A 105 -9.35 -12.05 -12.61
N MET A 106 -10.45 -11.62 -11.98
CA MET A 106 -10.41 -10.63 -10.91
C MET A 106 -9.64 -11.16 -9.69
N VAL A 107 -9.91 -12.41 -9.29
CA VAL A 107 -9.20 -13.03 -8.17
C VAL A 107 -7.71 -13.14 -8.46
N ARG A 108 -7.31 -13.56 -9.68
CA ARG A 108 -5.91 -13.62 -10.08
C ARG A 108 -5.26 -12.23 -10.09
N PHE A 109 -5.95 -11.23 -10.62
CA PHE A 109 -5.46 -9.86 -10.64
C PHE A 109 -5.21 -9.33 -9.23
N MET A 110 -6.20 -9.47 -8.35
CA MET A 110 -6.09 -9.02 -6.96
C MET A 110 -4.96 -9.74 -6.22
N HIS A 111 -4.89 -11.06 -6.32
CA HIS A 111 -3.93 -11.89 -5.62
C HIS A 111 -2.49 -11.73 -6.15
N ASN A 112 -2.31 -11.68 -7.47
CA ASN A 112 -0.97 -11.72 -8.08
C ASN A 112 -0.37 -10.32 -8.32
N HIS A 113 -1.20 -9.28 -8.38
CA HIS A 113 -0.74 -7.93 -8.75
C HIS A 113 -1.10 -6.89 -7.69
N LEU A 114 -2.39 -6.71 -7.38
CA LEU A 114 -2.78 -5.59 -6.50
C LEU A 114 -2.27 -5.77 -5.08
N VAL A 115 -2.60 -6.88 -4.41
CA VAL A 115 -2.24 -7.11 -3.00
C VAL A 115 -0.72 -7.08 -2.79
N PRO A 116 0.12 -7.74 -3.62
CA PRO A 116 1.56 -7.69 -3.47
C PRO A 116 2.14 -6.27 -3.66
N GLU A 117 1.65 -5.50 -4.63
CA GLU A 117 2.13 -4.12 -4.88
C GLU A 117 1.78 -3.21 -3.71
N MET A 118 0.53 -3.25 -3.21
CA MET A 118 0.11 -2.42 -2.07
C MET A 118 0.94 -2.76 -0.83
N ARG A 119 1.16 -4.06 -0.57
CA ARG A 119 2.02 -4.51 0.53
C ARG A 119 3.45 -3.98 0.40
N ALA A 120 4.02 -4.04 -0.81
CA ALA A 120 5.39 -3.60 -1.05
C ALA A 120 5.56 -2.09 -0.82
N ILE A 121 4.66 -1.26 -1.34
CA ILE A 121 4.68 0.20 -1.16
C ILE A 121 4.52 0.55 0.33
N LEU A 122 3.62 -0.14 1.04
CA LEU A 122 3.36 0.11 2.46
C LEU A 122 4.44 -0.48 3.38
N GLY A 123 5.38 -1.28 2.87
CA GLY A 123 6.33 -2.03 3.70
C GLY A 123 5.64 -2.95 4.71
N ALA A 124 4.43 -3.42 4.41
CA ALA A 124 3.64 -4.25 5.31
C ALA A 124 4.09 -5.71 5.25
N GLU A 125 3.96 -6.42 6.37
CA GLU A 125 4.24 -7.86 6.41
C GLU A 125 3.24 -8.65 5.57
N SER A 126 3.69 -9.80 5.04
CA SER A 126 2.78 -10.77 4.43
C SER A 126 1.82 -11.34 5.47
N TYR A 127 0.64 -11.75 5.01
CA TYR A 127 -0.29 -12.45 5.87
C TYR A 127 0.33 -13.75 6.42
N GLU A 128 0.27 -13.90 7.74
CA GLU A 128 0.66 -15.10 8.46
C GLU A 128 -0.59 -15.75 9.07
N GLU A 129 -0.88 -16.99 8.67
CA GLU A 129 -2.09 -17.70 9.10
C GLU A 129 -2.08 -17.97 10.61
N SER A 130 -0.92 -18.26 11.19
CA SER A 130 -0.83 -18.61 12.61
C SER A 130 -1.21 -17.44 13.54
N SER A 131 -0.84 -16.22 13.16
CA SER A 131 -1.12 -14.99 13.91
C SER A 131 -2.33 -14.22 13.38
N HIS A 132 -2.89 -14.61 12.23
CA HIS A 132 -3.94 -13.89 11.50
C HIS A 132 -3.59 -12.41 11.29
N SER A 133 -2.30 -12.11 11.11
CA SER A 133 -1.76 -10.75 10.98
C SER A 133 -1.09 -10.55 9.63
N GLY A 134 -0.91 -9.29 9.23
CA GLY A 134 -0.27 -8.92 7.96
C GLY A 134 -1.27 -8.45 6.89
N PHE A 135 -0.74 -7.98 5.76
CA PHE A 135 -1.52 -7.42 4.66
C PHE A 135 -2.07 -8.54 3.76
N ALA A 136 -3.38 -8.56 3.55
CA ALA A 136 -4.11 -9.64 2.88
C ALA A 136 -5.33 -9.11 2.11
N CYS A 137 -6.10 -10.01 1.48
CA CYS A 137 -7.35 -9.68 0.78
C CYS A 137 -8.34 -8.93 1.70
N PHE A 138 -8.41 -9.32 2.96
CA PHE A 138 -9.26 -8.72 4.00
C PHE A 138 -8.75 -7.37 4.52
N SER A 139 -7.57 -6.92 4.10
CA SER A 139 -7.11 -5.56 4.39
C SER A 139 -7.97 -4.53 3.65
N CYS A 140 -8.50 -4.88 2.47
CA CYS A 140 -9.37 -4.01 1.68
C CYS A 140 -10.84 -4.42 1.76
N HIS A 141 -11.11 -5.73 1.73
CA HIS A 141 -12.46 -6.24 1.65
C HIS A 141 -13.04 -6.59 3.04
N PRO A 142 -14.35 -6.42 3.25
CA PRO A 142 -15.00 -6.89 4.46
C PRO A 142 -15.04 -8.42 4.51
N ARG A 143 -15.10 -8.97 5.71
CA ARG A 143 -15.34 -10.40 5.94
C ARG A 143 -16.84 -10.70 5.80
N GLY A 144 -17.16 -11.77 5.10
CA GLY A 144 -18.51 -12.33 5.00
C GLY A 144 -18.61 -13.62 5.80
N GLY A 145 -19.84 -13.93 6.25
CA GLY A 145 -20.14 -15.17 6.95
C GLY A 145 -19.79 -15.16 8.44
N GLU A 146 -19.75 -13.97 9.06
CA GLU A 146 -19.73 -13.82 10.54
C GLU A 146 -21.09 -14.17 11.16
#